data_AF-A0A350SPR4-F1
#
_entry.id   AF-A0A350SPR4-F1
#
_cell.length_a   1.000
_cell.length_b   1.000
_cell.length_c   1.000
_cell.angle_alpha   90.00
_cell.angle_beta   90.00
_cell.angle_gamma   90.00
#
_symmetry.space_group_name_H-M   'P 1'
#
loop_
_entity.id
_entity.type
_entity.pdbx_description
1 polymer ?
#
loop_
_entity_poly.entity_id
_entity_poly.type
_entity_poly.pdbx_seq_one_letter_code
_entity_poly.pdbx_strand_id
1 'polypeptide(L)' 'MKAMADLFSTDYGLFSIAGILFMIGMAIWFYRFFMRKMAESERAQGAQR' A
#
# COMPACT_ATOMS: atom_id res chain seq x y z
N MET A 1 -12.14 28.31 11.51
CA MET A 1 -12.22 27.07 10.70
C MET A 1 -11.81 27.38 9.26
N LYS A 2 -10.51 27.35 8.96
CA LYS A 2 -9.93 27.55 7.61
C LYS A 2 -8.81 26.54 7.31
N ALA A 3 -8.17 26.00 8.34
CA ALA A 3 -7.10 25.00 8.22
C ALA A 3 -7.51 23.72 7.48
N MET A 4 -8.73 23.22 7.68
CA MET A 4 -9.19 22.00 6.99
C MET A 4 -9.43 22.27 5.51
N ALA A 5 -9.92 23.46 5.15
CA ALA A 5 -10.14 23.83 3.76
C ALA A 5 -8.81 24.04 3.02
N ASP A 6 -7.81 24.65 3.66
CA ASP A 6 -6.48 24.80 3.07
C ASP A 6 -5.76 23.45 2.93
N LEU A 7 -6.00 22.48 3.82
CA LEU A 7 -5.43 21.13 3.72
C LEU A 7 -5.99 20.27 2.58
N PHE A 8 -7.17 20.61 2.04
CA PHE A 8 -7.75 19.90 0.89
C PHE A 8 -7.76 20.75 -0.39
N SER A 9 -7.67 22.07 -0.28
CA SER A 9 -7.75 23.00 -1.42
C SER A 9 -6.40 23.55 -1.86
N THR A 10 -5.35 23.46 -1.03
CA THR A 10 -3.99 23.89 -1.40
C THR A 10 -3.21 22.71 -1.97
N ASP A 11 -2.38 22.97 -3.00
CA ASP A 11 -1.59 21.96 -3.73
C ASP A 11 -0.76 21.04 -2.81
N TYR A 12 -0.32 21.55 -1.65
CA TYR A 12 0.43 20.80 -0.63
C TYR A 12 -0.40 19.70 0.04
N GLY A 13 -1.69 19.94 0.25
CA GLY A 13 -2.60 19.00 0.87
C GLY A 13 -2.89 17.80 -0.02
N LEU A 14 -3.14 18.08 -1.31
CA LEU A 14 -3.38 17.06 -2.31
C LEU A 14 -2.13 16.17 -2.53
N PHE A 15 -0.93 16.77 -2.55
CA PHE A 15 0.32 16.02 -2.63
C PHE A 15 0.55 15.10 -1.41
N SER A 16 0.24 15.58 -0.21
CA SER A 16 0.33 14.78 1.02
C SER A 16 -0.65 13.60 1.00
N ILE A 17 -1.90 13.83 0.59
CA ILE A 17 -2.91 12.78 0.43
C ILE A 17 -2.50 11.77 -0.65
N ALA A 18 -1.98 12.24 -1.79
CA ALA A 18 -1.48 11.38 -2.85
C ALA A 18 -0.34 10.48 -2.37
N GLY A 19 0.61 11.02 -1.58
CA GLY A 19 1.68 10.26 -0.96
C GLY A 19 1.16 9.19 0.01
N ILE A 20 0.19 9.53 0.86
CA ILE A 20 -0.42 8.58 1.80
C ILE A 20 -1.14 7.46 1.04
N LEU A 21 -1.96 7.79 0.04
CA LEU A 21 -2.66 6.80 -0.79
C LEU A 21 -1.68 5.91 -1.55
N PHE A 22 -0.59 6.48 -2.06
CA PHE A 22 0.48 5.72 -2.70
C PHE A 22 1.14 4.74 -1.72
N MET A 23 1.48 5.19 -0.50
CA MET A 23 2.11 4.35 0.51
C MET A 23 1.20 3.19 0.94
N ILE A 24 -0.09 3.45 1.14
CA ILE A 24 -1.09 2.42 1.46
C ILE A 24 -1.27 1.45 0.29
N GLY A 25 -1.36 1.97 -0.94
CA GLY A 25 -1.46 1.15 -2.14
C GLY A 25 -0.27 0.21 -2.30
N MET A 26 0.95 0.72 -2.09
CA MET A 26 2.18 -0.07 -2.11
C MET A 26 2.20 -1.12 -1.00
N ALA A 27 1.77 -0.79 0.22
CA ALA A 27 1.70 -1.74 1.33
C ALA A 27 0.77 -2.92 1.02
N ILE A 28 -0.41 -2.67 0.47
CA ILE A 28 -1.37 -3.71 0.05
C ILE A 28 -0.79 -4.54 -1.09
N TRP A 29 -0.17 -3.89 -2.08
CA TRP A 29 0.44 -4.58 -3.22
C TRP A 29 1.57 -5.51 -2.79
N PHE A 30 2.48 -5.05 -1.94
CA PHE A 30 3.56 -5.87 -1.38
C PHE A 30 3.02 -7.02 -0.55
N TYR A 31 2.05 -6.77 0.34
CA TYR A 31 1.41 -7.82 1.12
C TYR A 31 0.85 -8.91 0.21
N ARG A 32 0.12 -8.54 -0.84
CA ARG A 32 -0.42 -9.51 -1.81
C ARG A 32 0.69 -10.23 -2.59
N PHE A 33 1.74 -9.53 -2.97
CA PHE A 33 2.88 -10.12 -3.67
C PHE A 33 3.59 -11.17 -2.82
N PHE A 34 3.92 -10.83 -1.57
CA PHE A 34 4.58 -11.73 -0.63
C PHE A 34 3.70 -12.93 -0.26
N MET A 35 2.40 -12.73 -0.01
CA MET A 35 1.48 -13.83 0.26
C MET A 35 1.39 -14.82 -0.91
N ARG A 36 1.37 -14.33 -2.15
CA ARG A 36 1.41 -15.21 -3.34
C ARG A 36 2.71 -16.00 -3.42
N LYS A 37 3.84 -15.36 -3.11
CA LYS A 37 5.16 -16.01 -3.12
C LYS A 37 5.35 -17.01 -1.99
N MET A 38 4.82 -16.73 -0.80
CA MET A 38 4.79 -17.67 0.32
C MET A 38 3.94 -18.90 -0.02
N ALA A 39 2.72 -18.71 -0.55
CA ALA A 39 1.87 -19.82 -0.97
C ALA A 39 2.50 -20.68 -2.08
N GLU A 40 3.25 -20.07 -3.00
CA GLU A 40 4.01 -20.79 -4.03
C GLU A 40 5.17 -21.60 -3.41
N SER A 41 5.87 -21.00 -2.44
CA SER A 41 6.98 -21.65 -1.71
C SER A 41 6.50 -22.79 -0.81
N GLU A 42 5.35 -22.65 -0.17
CA GLU A 42 4.73 -23.71 0.64
C GLU A 42 4.31 -24.91 -0.21
N ARG A 43 3.74 -24.70 -1.40
CA ARG A 43 3.43 -25.80 -2.33
C ARG A 43 4.68 -26.51 -2.83
N ALA A 44 5.76 -25.75 -3.11
CA ALA A 44 7.03 -26.33 -3.52
C ALA A 44 7.69 -27.15 -2.40
N GLN A 45 7.59 -26.70 -1.14
CA GLN A 45 8.11 -27.44 0.02
C GLN A 45 7.24 -28.63 0.42
N GLY A 46 5.92 -28.54 0.29
CA GLY A 46 4.99 -29.64 0.55
C GLY A 46 5.10 -30.80 -0.46
N ALA A 47 5.56 -30.52 -1.68
CA ALA A 47 5.86 -31.55 -2.68
C ALA A 47 7.20 -32.27 -2.45
N GLN A 48 8.03 -31.80 -1.51
CA GLN A 48 9.35 -32.35 -1.21
C GLN A 48 9.41 -33.21 0.08
N ARG A 49 8.27 -33.36 0.79
CA ARG A 49 8.09 -34.27 1.93
C ARG A 49 7.20 -35.44 1.53
#